data_AF-A0A7Y2A2L3-F1
#
_entry.id   AF-A0A7Y2A2L3-F1
#
_cell.length_a   1.000
_cell.length_b   1.000
_cell.length_c   1.000
_cell.angle_alpha   90.00
_cell.angle_beta   90.00
_cell.angle_gamma   90.00
#
_symmetry.space_group_name_H-M   'P 1'
#
loop_
_entity.id
_entity.type
_entity.pdbx_description
1 polymer ?
#
loop_
_entity_poly.entity_id
_entity_poly.type
_entity_poly.pdbx_seq_one_letter_code
_entity_poly.pdbx_strand_id
1 'polypeptide(L)'
;MRWIVLAASLLVLASCSEPAGLVMGDSVGSDFEAVALEFWDDFETFAEERLDCFGPVTLEASFEIEDRARYEWTTKTIVVRVPHSPESLRGSLVHELVHHVERECPAHEEVRGQYLAAMGFPPDADWFAGDRWATTPSERFAEATVEVMLGARERTGDVLLSEDELVIAALWWEGR
;
A
#
# COMPACT_ATOMS: atom_id res chain seq x y z
N MET A 1 -50.47 -8.23 -34.85
CA MET A 1 -49.67 -8.43 -33.62
C MET A 1 -48.24 -8.72 -34.02
N ARG A 2 -47.35 -7.73 -33.92
CA ARG A 2 -45.90 -7.89 -34.12
C ARG A 2 -45.23 -7.50 -32.81
N TRP A 3 -44.60 -8.47 -32.16
CA TRP A 3 -43.79 -8.25 -30.97
C TRP A 3 -42.39 -7.86 -31.43
N ILE A 4 -41.94 -6.66 -31.05
CA ILE A 4 -40.54 -6.25 -31.17
C ILE A 4 -39.86 -6.66 -29.86
N VAL A 5 -38.94 -7.62 -29.93
CA VAL A 5 -38.03 -7.94 -28.83
C VAL A 5 -36.86 -6.96 -28.93
N LEU A 6 -36.80 -6.00 -28.00
CA LEU A 6 -35.64 -5.14 -27.79
C LEU A 6 -34.64 -5.92 -26.93
N ALA A 7 -33.59 -6.45 -27.53
CA ALA A 7 -32.42 -6.92 -26.82
C ALA A 7 -31.59 -5.69 -26.41
N ALA A 8 -31.62 -5.32 -25.14
CA ALA A 8 -30.71 -4.32 -24.59
C ALA A 8 -29.34 -4.97 -24.38
N SER A 9 -28.36 -4.61 -25.22
CA SER A 9 -26.96 -4.96 -25.00
C SER A 9 -26.43 -4.14 -23.81
N LEU A 10 -26.21 -4.81 -22.68
CA LEU A 10 -25.36 -4.26 -21.62
C LEU A 10 -23.92 -4.22 -22.15
N LEU A 11 -23.42 -3.03 -22.47
CA LEU A 11 -21.99 -2.77 -22.54
C LEU A 11 -21.47 -2.64 -21.11
N VAL A 12 -20.74 -3.66 -20.64
CA VAL A 12 -19.86 -3.53 -19.48
C VAL A 12 -18.71 -2.64 -19.92
N LEU A 13 -18.73 -1.38 -19.52
CA LEU A 13 -17.54 -0.53 -19.59
C LEU A 13 -16.57 -1.07 -18.54
N ALA A 14 -15.65 -1.94 -18.97
CA ALA A 14 -14.43 -2.14 -18.22
C ALA A 14 -13.73 -0.78 -18.17
N SER A 15 -13.81 -0.11 -17.03
CA SER A 15 -12.97 1.05 -16.77
C SER A 15 -11.54 0.52 -16.79
N CYS A 16 -10.80 0.77 -17.88
CA CYS A 16 -9.39 0.48 -17.93
C CYS A 16 -8.72 1.43 -16.93
N SER A 17 -8.58 0.99 -15.68
CA SER A 17 -7.68 1.65 -14.73
C SER A 17 -6.29 1.65 -15.35
N GLU A 18 -5.57 2.75 -15.22
CA GLU A 18 -4.15 2.77 -15.58
C GLU A 18 -3.42 1.71 -14.76
N PRO A 19 -2.45 1.00 -15.35
CA PRO A 19 -1.72 -0.04 -14.63
C PRO A 19 -0.98 0.56 -13.44
N ALA A 20 -0.70 -0.27 -12.44
CA ALA A 20 0.21 0.04 -11.36
C ALA A 20 1.51 0.63 -11.91
N GLY A 21 2.04 1.66 -11.24
CA GLY A 21 3.26 2.32 -11.68
C GLY A 21 3.81 3.31 -10.65
N LEU A 22 5.13 3.46 -10.61
CA LEU A 22 5.81 4.47 -9.82
C LEU A 22 6.25 5.64 -10.72
N VAL A 23 5.62 6.80 -10.53
CA VAL A 23 5.90 8.02 -11.31
C VAL A 23 6.85 8.91 -10.51
N MET A 24 8.03 9.18 -11.04
CA MET A 24 9.00 10.08 -10.40
C MET A 24 8.57 11.54 -10.55
N GLY A 25 8.45 12.25 -9.43
CA GLY A 25 8.27 13.69 -9.39
C GLY A 25 9.58 14.45 -9.60
N ASP A 26 9.46 15.74 -9.93
CA ASP A 26 10.61 16.60 -10.25
C ASP A 26 11.57 16.82 -9.06
N SER A 27 11.10 16.56 -7.84
CA SER A 27 11.90 16.72 -6.61
C SER A 27 12.84 15.52 -6.35
N VAL A 28 12.65 14.39 -7.03
CA VAL A 28 13.41 13.16 -6.80
C VAL A 28 14.79 13.29 -7.45
N GLY A 29 15.85 13.29 -6.62
CA GLY A 29 17.23 13.24 -7.09
C GLY A 29 17.60 11.88 -7.68
N SER A 30 18.60 11.85 -8.58
CA SER A 30 19.00 10.63 -9.31
C SER A 30 19.47 9.48 -8.40
N ASP A 31 20.02 9.80 -7.23
CA ASP A 31 20.43 8.82 -6.23
C ASP A 31 19.23 8.13 -5.58
N PHE A 32 18.17 8.89 -5.25
CA PHE A 32 16.94 8.32 -4.74
C PHE A 32 16.13 7.61 -5.84
N GLU A 33 16.07 8.17 -7.05
CA GLU A 33 15.42 7.55 -8.21
C GLU A 33 15.96 6.12 -8.45
N ALA A 34 17.28 5.94 -8.39
CA ALA A 34 17.89 4.61 -8.56
C ALA A 34 17.39 3.59 -7.51
N VAL A 35 17.29 4.00 -6.24
CA VAL A 35 16.74 3.16 -5.16
C VAL A 35 15.26 2.86 -5.40
N ALA A 36 14.49 3.87 -5.82
CA ALA A 36 13.05 3.75 -6.02
C ALA A 36 12.70 2.83 -7.21
N LEU A 37 13.49 2.85 -8.28
CA LEU A 37 13.31 1.95 -9.42
C LEU A 37 13.66 0.50 -9.08
N GLU A 38 14.74 0.27 -8.34
CA GLU A 38 15.09 -1.08 -7.86
C GLU A 38 14.01 -1.60 -6.90
N PHE A 39 13.54 -0.76 -5.98
CA PHE A 39 12.42 -1.08 -5.11
C PHE A 39 11.16 -1.46 -5.89
N TRP A 40 10.83 -0.71 -6.95
CA TRP A 40 9.61 -0.94 -7.72
C TRP A 40 9.62 -2.31 -8.40
N ASP A 41 10.74 -2.73 -9.00
CA ASP A 41 10.89 -4.05 -9.62
C ASP A 41 10.66 -5.19 -8.59
N ASP A 42 11.24 -5.04 -7.39
CA ASP A 42 11.03 -5.98 -6.29
C ASP A 42 9.57 -5.97 -5.80
N PHE A 43 8.95 -4.79 -5.73
CA PHE A 43 7.54 -4.66 -5.32
C PHE A 43 6.59 -5.28 -6.33
N GLU A 44 6.82 -5.10 -7.63
CA GLU A 44 6.00 -5.73 -8.68
C GLU A 44 6.01 -7.24 -8.58
N THR A 45 7.18 -7.82 -8.28
CA THR A 45 7.32 -9.26 -8.05
C THR A 45 6.58 -9.68 -6.77
N PHE A 46 6.71 -8.91 -5.69
CA PHE A 46 6.05 -9.19 -4.42
C PHE A 46 4.52 -9.09 -4.50
N ALA A 47 4.01 -8.13 -5.26
CA ALA A 47 2.60 -7.76 -5.34
C ALA A 47 1.90 -8.31 -6.60
N GLU A 48 2.44 -9.33 -7.28
CA GLU A 48 1.96 -9.85 -8.57
C GLU A 48 0.44 -10.08 -8.58
N GLU A 49 -0.11 -10.69 -7.53
CA GLU A 49 -1.54 -11.01 -7.39
C GLU A 49 -2.44 -9.77 -7.14
N ARG A 50 -1.84 -8.60 -6.96
CA ARG A 50 -2.50 -7.33 -6.59
C ARG A 50 -2.24 -6.19 -7.59
N LEU A 51 -1.35 -6.35 -8.57
CA LEU A 51 -0.99 -5.28 -9.51
C LEU A 51 -2.19 -4.71 -10.29
N ASP A 52 -3.20 -5.52 -10.57
CA ASP A 52 -4.37 -5.10 -11.35
C ASP A 52 -5.42 -4.31 -10.53
N CYS A 53 -5.25 -4.19 -9.21
CA CYS A 53 -6.24 -3.54 -8.35
C CYS A 53 -5.87 -2.13 -7.91
N PHE A 54 -4.69 -1.60 -8.24
CA PHE A 54 -4.33 -0.21 -7.95
C PHE A 54 -3.65 0.45 -9.16
N GLY A 55 -3.72 1.78 -9.20
CA GLY A 55 -3.18 2.57 -10.30
C GLY A 55 -1.78 3.11 -10.03
N PRO A 56 -1.35 4.12 -10.80
CA PRO A 56 -0.06 4.75 -10.57
C PRO A 56 -0.04 5.62 -9.31
N VAL A 57 1.14 5.73 -8.71
CA VAL A 57 1.46 6.60 -7.57
C VAL A 57 2.65 7.49 -7.91
N THR A 58 2.61 8.75 -7.48
CA THR A 58 3.71 9.70 -7.65
C THR A 58 4.66 9.64 -6.45
N LEU A 59 5.96 9.67 -6.70
CA LEU A 59 6.99 9.82 -5.67
C LEU A 59 7.56 11.23 -5.68
N GLU A 60 7.59 11.88 -4.52
CA GLU A 60 8.26 13.14 -4.29
C GLU A 60 9.26 12.99 -3.13
N ALA A 61 10.34 13.77 -3.19
CA ALA A 61 11.30 13.92 -2.12
C ALA A 61 11.13 15.25 -1.39
N SER A 62 11.31 15.26 -0.07
CA SER A 62 11.23 16.47 0.75
C SER A 62 12.32 16.50 1.81
N PHE A 63 12.80 17.71 2.13
CA PHE A 63 13.68 17.95 3.26
C PHE A 63 12.92 18.42 4.51
N GLU A 64 11.63 18.75 4.36
CA GLU A 64 10.89 19.59 5.31
C GLU A 64 9.83 18.83 6.12
N ILE A 65 9.49 17.60 5.73
CA ILE A 65 8.52 16.81 6.49
C ILE A 65 9.13 16.33 7.82
N GLU A 66 8.30 16.28 8.87
CA GLU A 66 8.74 15.86 10.20
C GLU A 66 8.99 14.35 10.25
N ASP A 67 8.06 13.58 9.68
CA ASP A 67 8.12 12.12 9.57
C ASP A 67 9.08 11.66 8.47
N ARG A 68 9.31 10.34 8.41
CA ARG A 68 10.20 9.72 7.42
C ARG A 68 9.57 9.69 6.03
N ALA A 69 8.26 9.51 5.96
CA ALA A 69 7.48 9.64 4.75
C ALA A 69 6.01 9.91 5.12
N ARG A 70 5.19 10.17 4.10
CA ARG A 70 3.73 10.21 4.21
C ARG A 70 3.07 10.00 2.86
N TYR A 71 1.89 9.39 2.87
CA TYR A 71 1.02 9.26 1.72
C TYR A 71 -0.04 10.37 1.66
N GLU A 72 -0.10 11.06 0.53
CA GLU A 72 -1.05 12.12 0.26
C GLU A 72 -2.29 11.59 -0.47
N TRP A 73 -3.35 11.38 0.32
CA TRP A 73 -4.64 10.81 -0.11
C TRP A 73 -5.38 11.59 -1.19
N THR A 74 -5.08 12.85 -1.44
CA THR A 74 -5.75 13.58 -2.53
C THR A 74 -5.02 13.35 -3.85
N THR A 75 -3.70 13.49 -3.83
CA THR A 75 -2.86 13.52 -5.03
C THR A 75 -2.28 12.17 -5.43
N LYS A 76 -2.45 11.11 -4.61
CA LYS A 76 -1.80 9.79 -4.83
C LYS A 76 -0.29 9.96 -4.85
N THR A 77 0.24 10.66 -3.85
CA THR A 77 1.66 11.00 -3.78
C THR A 77 2.29 10.44 -2.53
N ILE A 78 3.37 9.68 -2.68
CA ILE A 78 4.26 9.33 -1.59
C ILE A 78 5.31 10.46 -1.48
N VAL A 79 5.42 11.07 -0.31
CA VAL A 79 6.46 12.07 -0.03
C VAL A 79 7.45 11.47 0.94
N VAL A 80 8.70 11.27 0.53
CA VAL A 80 9.75 10.68 1.36
C VAL A 80 10.75 11.74 1.81
N ARG A 81 11.14 11.68 3.08
CA ARG A 81 12.15 12.56 3.65
C ARG A 81 13.54 12.15 3.17
N VAL A 82 14.28 13.11 2.64
CA VAL A 82 15.67 12.94 2.20
C VAL A 82 16.60 13.93 2.93
N PRO A 83 17.90 13.61 3.05
CA PRO A 83 18.53 12.33 2.72
C PRO A 83 18.25 11.24 3.76
N HIS A 84 18.27 9.96 3.33
CA HIS A 84 18.23 8.79 4.22
C HIS A 84 19.04 7.63 3.62
N SER A 85 19.18 6.51 4.35
CA SER A 85 19.88 5.33 3.83
C SER A 85 18.98 4.59 2.83
N PRO A 86 19.53 3.84 1.87
CA PRO A 86 18.73 3.04 0.94
C PRO A 86 17.71 2.12 1.64
N GLU A 87 18.11 1.50 2.76
CA GLU A 87 17.26 0.61 3.55
C GLU A 87 16.06 1.36 4.15
N SER A 88 16.28 2.53 4.75
CA SER A 88 15.19 3.35 5.29
C SER A 88 14.30 3.96 4.20
N LEU A 89 14.86 4.28 3.03
CA LEU A 89 14.08 4.72 1.87
C LEU A 89 13.17 3.60 1.37
N ARG A 90 13.67 2.37 1.25
CA ARG A 90 12.88 1.20 0.86
C ARG A 90 11.77 0.88 1.86
N GLY A 91 12.07 0.90 3.16
CA GLY A 91 11.05 0.71 4.20
C GLY A 91 9.94 1.77 4.13
N SER A 92 10.32 3.04 3.93
CA SER A 92 9.35 4.13 3.76
C SER A 92 8.52 3.96 2.48
N LEU A 93 9.13 3.55 1.37
CA LEU A 93 8.42 3.31 0.11
C LEU A 93 7.40 2.18 0.25
N VAL A 94 7.78 1.04 0.85
CA VAL A 94 6.84 -0.07 1.09
C VAL A 94 5.68 0.42 1.96
N HIS A 95 5.98 1.07 3.08
CA HIS A 95 4.98 1.53 4.04
C HIS A 95 3.93 2.44 3.37
N GLU A 96 4.38 3.50 2.70
CA GLU A 96 3.45 4.44 2.08
C GLU A 96 2.74 3.88 0.84
N LEU A 97 3.35 2.93 0.14
CA LEU A 97 2.73 2.24 -0.98
C LEU A 97 1.59 1.33 -0.53
N VAL A 98 1.68 0.75 0.67
CA VAL A 98 0.56 0.02 1.26
C VAL A 98 -0.65 0.94 1.42
N HIS A 99 -0.48 2.16 1.93
CA HIS A 99 -1.58 3.12 2.02
C HIS A 99 -2.17 3.50 0.66
N HIS A 100 -1.34 3.57 -0.39
CA HIS A 100 -1.83 3.71 -1.75
C HIS A 100 -2.70 2.52 -2.18
N VAL A 101 -2.26 1.30 -1.89
CA VAL A 101 -3.03 0.08 -2.18
C VAL A 101 -4.33 0.03 -1.36
N GLU A 102 -4.31 0.38 -0.08
CA GLU A 102 -5.51 0.45 0.77
C GLU A 102 -6.58 1.43 0.25
N ARG A 103 -6.14 2.48 -0.44
CA ARG A 103 -7.01 3.47 -1.08
C ARG A 103 -7.59 2.95 -2.39
N GLU A 104 -6.77 2.35 -3.23
CA GLU A 104 -7.10 2.12 -4.63
C GLU A 104 -7.60 0.70 -4.91
N CYS A 105 -7.20 -0.29 -4.09
CA CYS A 105 -7.53 -1.70 -4.25
C CYS A 105 -8.73 -2.11 -3.41
N PRO A 106 -9.93 -2.33 -4.02
CA PRO A 106 -11.11 -2.73 -3.26
C PRO A 106 -10.96 -4.08 -2.57
N ALA A 107 -10.15 -4.99 -3.13
CA ALA A 107 -9.87 -6.30 -2.55
C ALA A 107 -9.11 -6.21 -1.20
N HIS A 108 -8.52 -5.06 -0.87
CA HIS A 108 -7.92 -4.86 0.43
C HIS A 108 -8.97 -4.91 1.57
N GLU A 109 -10.25 -4.62 1.31
CA GLU A 109 -11.28 -4.73 2.35
C GLU A 109 -11.43 -6.17 2.88
N GLU A 110 -11.07 -7.18 2.10
CA GLU A 110 -11.21 -8.60 2.43
C GLU A 110 -10.29 -9.05 3.57
N VAL A 111 -9.11 -8.42 3.74
CA VAL A 111 -8.15 -8.78 4.79
C VAL A 111 -8.47 -8.16 6.14
N ARG A 112 -9.19 -7.02 6.15
CA ARG A 112 -9.36 -6.17 7.34
C ARG A 112 -9.93 -6.94 8.53
N GLY A 113 -10.97 -7.74 8.31
CA GLY A 113 -11.62 -8.50 9.39
C GLY A 113 -10.70 -9.53 10.05
N GLN A 114 -9.87 -10.22 9.26
CA GLN A 114 -8.91 -11.20 9.79
C GLN A 114 -7.78 -10.50 10.54
N TYR A 115 -7.27 -9.39 9.98
CA TYR A 115 -6.19 -8.63 10.57
C TYR A 115 -6.62 -7.96 11.89
N LEU A 116 -7.82 -7.39 11.95
CA LEU A 116 -8.41 -6.88 13.20
C LEU A 116 -8.54 -7.98 14.26
N ALA A 117 -8.95 -9.18 13.87
CA ALA A 117 -9.03 -10.32 14.80
C ALA A 117 -7.65 -10.72 15.35
N ALA A 118 -6.60 -10.72 14.52
CA ALA A 118 -5.22 -10.98 14.96
C ALA A 118 -4.71 -9.91 15.94
N MET A 119 -5.11 -8.66 15.75
CA MET A 119 -4.84 -7.56 16.68
C MET A 119 -5.68 -7.62 17.97
N GLY A 120 -6.65 -8.54 18.05
CA GLY A 120 -7.58 -8.64 19.17
C GLY A 120 -8.63 -7.52 19.21
N PHE A 121 -8.89 -6.87 18.07
CA PHE A 121 -9.85 -5.78 17.94
C PHE A 121 -11.26 -6.29 17.58
N PRO A 122 -12.32 -5.52 17.90
CA PRO A 122 -13.66 -5.77 17.38
C PRO A 122 -13.70 -5.78 15.84
N PRO A 123 -14.61 -6.53 15.21
CA PRO A 123 -14.70 -6.62 13.76
C PRO A 123 -15.15 -5.30 13.09
N ASP A 124 -15.72 -4.37 13.86
CA ASP A 124 -16.15 -3.04 13.44
C ASP A 124 -15.20 -1.92 13.92
N ALA A 125 -14.02 -2.27 14.42
CA ALA A 125 -12.99 -1.29 14.74
C ALA A 125 -12.59 -0.49 13.47
N ASP A 126 -12.35 0.80 13.65
CA ASP A 126 -11.96 1.68 12.56
C ASP A 126 -10.57 1.29 12.06
N TRP A 127 -10.46 1.01 10.76
CA TRP A 127 -9.22 0.59 10.12
C TRP A 127 -8.15 1.69 10.12
N PHE A 128 -8.57 2.96 10.06
CA PHE A 128 -7.69 4.13 9.95
C PHE A 128 -7.58 4.92 11.26
N ALA A 129 -8.09 4.38 12.37
CA ALA A 129 -7.99 5.03 13.68
C ALA A 129 -7.49 4.09 14.77
N GLY A 130 -6.75 4.66 15.72
CA GLY A 130 -6.28 4.00 16.93
C GLY A 130 -5.87 5.03 17.99
N ASP A 131 -5.75 4.61 19.25
CA ASP A 131 -5.34 5.49 20.36
C ASP A 131 -3.95 6.10 20.16
N ARG A 132 -3.09 5.35 19.46
CA ARG A 132 -1.75 5.74 19.02
C ARG A 132 -1.52 5.22 17.60
N TRP A 133 -0.59 5.85 16.88
CA TRP A 133 -0.15 5.40 15.56
C TRP A 133 0.16 3.89 15.54
N ALA A 134 0.97 3.41 16.47
CA ALA A 134 1.37 2.00 16.58
C ALA A 134 0.22 1.00 16.89
N THR A 135 -0.98 1.50 17.17
CA THR A 135 -2.19 0.70 17.42
C THR A 135 -3.25 0.88 16.33
N THR A 136 -2.98 1.69 15.31
CA THR A 136 -3.88 1.87 14.16
C THR A 136 -3.74 0.65 13.22
N PRO A 137 -4.85 -0.01 12.83
CA PRO A 137 -4.76 -1.22 12.00
C PRO A 137 -4.04 -1.03 10.67
N SER A 138 -4.37 0.03 9.92
CA SER A 138 -3.72 0.40 8.66
C SER A 138 -2.20 0.56 8.79
N GLU A 139 -1.74 1.27 9.83
CA GLU A 139 -0.31 1.48 10.10
C GLU A 139 0.42 0.17 10.41
N ARG A 140 -0.22 -0.72 11.17
CA ARG A 140 0.37 -2.03 11.49
C ARG A 140 0.40 -2.94 10.28
N PHE A 141 -0.62 -2.90 9.42
CA PHE A 141 -0.64 -3.65 8.17
C PHE A 141 0.48 -3.18 7.21
N ALA A 142 0.71 -1.87 7.15
CA ALA A 142 1.84 -1.29 6.41
C ALA A 142 3.19 -1.77 6.97
N GLU A 143 3.39 -1.70 8.29
CA GLU A 143 4.62 -2.21 8.94
C GLU A 143 4.79 -3.73 8.76
N ALA A 144 3.70 -4.51 8.81
CA ALA A 144 3.76 -5.95 8.53
C ALA A 144 4.18 -6.24 7.10
N THR A 145 3.71 -5.44 6.14
CA THR A 145 4.15 -5.57 4.75
C THR A 145 5.63 -5.21 4.59
N VAL A 146 6.13 -4.18 5.30
CA VAL A 146 7.57 -3.86 5.34
C VAL A 146 8.37 -5.07 5.82
N GLU A 147 7.98 -5.68 6.95
CA GLU A 147 8.68 -6.85 7.49
C GLU A 147 8.62 -8.05 6.54
N VAL A 148 7.46 -8.32 5.93
CA VAL A 148 7.26 -9.45 5.01
C VAL A 148 8.09 -9.28 3.73
N MET A 149 8.01 -8.11 3.09
CA MET A 149 8.67 -7.88 1.80
C MET A 149 10.18 -7.77 1.94
N LEU A 150 10.66 -7.01 2.93
CA LEU A 150 12.10 -6.71 3.06
C LEU A 150 12.83 -7.72 3.95
N GLY A 151 12.11 -8.61 4.66
CA GLY A 151 12.69 -9.51 5.66
C GLY A 151 13.33 -8.78 6.85
N ALA A 152 13.10 -7.47 6.94
CA ALA A 152 13.72 -6.60 7.91
C ALA A 152 12.82 -6.53 9.14
N ARG A 153 13.24 -7.15 10.25
CA ARG A 153 12.72 -6.84 11.59
C ARG A 153 13.34 -5.53 12.11
N GLU A 154 13.22 -4.46 11.34
CA GLU A 154 13.47 -3.15 11.92
C GLU A 154 12.26 -2.80 12.78
N ARG A 155 12.47 -2.58 14.08
CA ARG A 155 11.42 -2.03 14.94
C ARG A 155 11.20 -0.59 14.53
N THR A 156 10.30 -0.37 13.59
CA THR A 156 9.92 0.94 13.12
C THR A 156 8.81 1.49 14.00
N GLY A 157 9.20 2.42 14.88
CA GLY A 157 8.32 2.88 15.96
C GLY A 157 8.03 1.75 16.96
N ASP A 158 7.29 2.02 18.03
CA ASP A 158 6.98 1.04 19.08
C ASP A 158 6.02 -0.09 18.62
N VAL A 159 5.97 -0.39 17.32
CA VAL A 159 5.13 -1.45 16.74
C VAL A 159 5.78 -2.80 17.02
N LEU A 160 5.09 -3.62 17.81
CA LEU A 160 5.40 -5.04 18.00
C LEU A 160 4.35 -5.84 17.25
N LEU A 161 4.72 -6.39 16.09
CA LEU A 161 3.86 -7.24 15.28
C LEU A 161 3.84 -8.68 15.83
N SER A 162 2.66 -9.28 15.84
CA SER A 162 2.49 -10.70 16.11
C SER A 162 2.81 -11.55 14.88
N GLU A 163 3.08 -12.84 15.08
CA GLU A 163 3.27 -13.78 13.97
C GLU A 163 2.01 -13.89 13.10
N ASP A 164 0.82 -13.85 13.71
CA ASP A 164 -0.46 -13.90 12.99
C ASP A 164 -0.63 -12.68 12.06
N GLU A 165 -0.25 -11.48 12.50
CA GLU A 165 -0.27 -10.27 11.65
C GLU A 165 0.64 -10.42 10.43
N LEU A 166 1.87 -10.92 10.62
CA LEU A 166 2.81 -11.15 9.51
C LEU A 166 2.28 -12.20 8.53
N VAL A 167 1.72 -13.31 9.04
CA VAL A 167 1.16 -14.38 8.21
C VAL A 167 -0.03 -13.88 7.40
N ILE A 168 -0.95 -13.12 8.01
CA ILE A 168 -2.12 -12.60 7.31
C ILE A 168 -1.70 -11.59 6.23
N ALA A 169 -0.76 -10.69 6.52
CA ALA A 169 -0.23 -9.76 5.52
C ALA A 169 0.39 -10.51 4.33
N ALA A 170 1.25 -11.50 4.60
CA ALA A 170 1.88 -12.31 3.55
C ALA A 170 0.85 -13.05 2.69
N LEU A 171 -0.12 -13.74 3.31
CA LEU A 171 -1.17 -14.46 2.58
C LEU A 171 -1.99 -13.53 1.69
N TRP A 172 -2.31 -12.33 2.17
CA TRP A 172 -3.06 -11.39 1.37
C TRP A 172 -2.28 -10.92 0.14
N TRP A 173 -0.98 -10.64 0.26
CA TRP A 173 -0.14 -10.33 -0.90
C TRP A 173 0.00 -11.52 -1.88
N GLU A 174 -0.03 -12.75 -1.38
CA GLU A 174 -0.08 -14.00 -2.17
C GLU A 174 -1.44 -14.29 -2.83
N GLY A 175 -2.45 -13.42 -2.70
CA GLY A 175 -3.76 -13.66 -3.29
C GLY A 175 -4.67 -14.60 -2.49
N ARG A 176 -4.37 -14.84 -1.20
CA ARG A 176 -5.00 -15.90 -0.38
C ARG A 176 -5.76 -15.39 0.83
#